data_AF-A0A2V8C5X9-F1
#
_entry.id   AF-A0A2V8C5X9-F1
#
_cell.length_a   1.000
_cell.length_b   1.000
_cell.length_c   1.000
_cell.angle_alpha   90.00
_cell.angle_beta   90.00
_cell.angle_gamma   90.00
#
_symmetry.space_group_name_H-M   'P 1'
#
loop_
_entity.id
_entity.type
_entity.pdbx_description
1 polymer ?
#
loop_
_entity_poly.entity_id
_entity_poly.type
_entity_poly.pdbx_seq_one_letter_code
_entity_poly.pdbx_strand_id
1 'polypeptide(L)'
;MTPNGHQIVRLEFTSAFEMLDFVQVVSDHVSHSVGLDDDAAHWVSVAIRESVINAIKHGNRNDASKHVFVEFETARPSDVAELTIRVR
;
A
#
# COMPACT_ATOMS: atom_id res chain seq x y z
N MET A 1 16.03 15.98 -9.48
CA MET A 1 15.22 14.97 -10.18
C MET A 1 16.03 13.69 -10.17
N THR A 2 15.68 12.74 -9.30
CA THR A 2 16.41 11.47 -9.22
C THR A 2 16.14 10.65 -10.50
N PRO A 3 17.17 10.08 -11.15
CA PRO A 3 17.07 9.54 -12.52
C PRO A 3 16.31 8.21 -12.64
N ASN A 4 15.75 7.70 -11.55
CA ASN A 4 15.13 6.39 -11.51
C ASN A 4 13.64 6.59 -11.26
N GLY A 5 12.81 6.40 -12.29
CA GLY A 5 11.35 6.34 -12.19
C GLY A 5 10.83 5.13 -11.40
N HIS A 6 11.70 4.52 -10.58
CA HIS A 6 11.44 3.35 -9.77
C HIS A 6 11.63 3.71 -8.29
N GLN A 7 10.56 3.61 -7.50
CA GLN A 7 10.58 3.87 -6.07
C GLN A 7 9.88 2.74 -5.33
N ILE A 8 10.43 2.37 -4.17
CA ILE A 8 9.83 1.37 -3.30
C ILE A 8 9.61 1.99 -1.92
N VAL A 9 8.37 1.97 -1.45
CA VAL A 9 7.98 2.31 -0.07
C VAL A 9 7.60 1.03 0.65
N ARG A 10 8.27 0.75 1.77
CA ARG A 10 8.00 -0.43 2.61
C ARG A 10 7.47 0.00 3.96
N LEU A 11 6.29 -0.49 4.30
CA LEU A 11 5.70 -0.35 5.62
C LEU A 11 5.75 -1.70 6.33
N GLU A 12 6.15 -1.65 7.59
CA GLU A 12 6.08 -2.77 8.53
C GLU A 12 5.47 -2.24 9.81
N PHE A 13 4.39 -2.87 10.26
CA PHE A 13 3.65 -2.44 11.44
C PHE A 13 3.02 -3.62 12.16
N THR A 14 2.75 -3.44 13.45
CA THR A 14 2.07 -4.44 14.27
C THR A 14 0.70 -4.77 13.71
N SER A 15 0.30 -6.03 13.80
CA SER A 15 -0.98 -6.56 13.30
C SER A 15 -2.18 -6.03 14.09
N ALA A 16 -2.51 -4.76 13.91
CA ALA A 16 -3.49 -3.98 14.66
C ALA A 16 -4.36 -3.15 13.70
N PHE A 17 -5.67 -3.06 13.95
CA PHE A 17 -6.61 -2.39 13.03
C PHE A 17 -6.41 -0.87 12.97
N GLU A 18 -5.82 -0.30 14.01
CA GLU A 18 -5.43 1.11 14.12
C GLU A 18 -4.45 1.51 13.02
N MET A 19 -3.70 0.54 12.47
CA MET A 19 -2.77 0.79 11.37
C MET A 19 -3.46 0.98 10.01
N LEU A 20 -4.77 0.71 9.88
CA LEU A 20 -5.49 0.90 8.62
C LEU A 20 -5.52 2.36 8.18
N ASP A 21 -5.71 3.30 9.11
CA ASP A 21 -5.72 4.74 8.79
C ASP A 21 -4.35 5.20 8.29
N PHE A 22 -3.27 4.69 8.90
CA PHE A 22 -1.91 4.97 8.47
C PHE A 22 -1.63 4.42 7.05
N VAL A 23 -2.03 3.17 6.78
CA VAL A 23 -1.88 2.57 5.45
C VAL A 23 -2.68 3.35 4.40
N GLN A 24 -3.86 3.84 4.75
CA GLN A 24 -4.68 4.65 3.85
C GLN A 24 -3.97 5.95 3.45
N VAL A 25 -3.42 6.71 4.41
CA VAL A 25 -2.68 7.95 4.12
C VAL A 25 -1.50 7.69 3.16
N VAL A 26 -0.75 6.61 3.36
CA VAL A 26 0.36 6.26 2.45
C VAL A 26 -0.16 5.83 1.07
N SER A 27 -1.24 5.06 1.03
CA SER A 27 -1.86 4.60 -0.22
C SER A 27 -2.35 5.76 -1.07
N ASP A 28 -3.00 6.74 -0.46
CA ASP A 28 -3.48 7.95 -1.13
C ASP A 28 -2.30 8.76 -1.67
N HIS A 29 -1.24 8.95 -0.87
CA HIS A 29 -0.06 9.68 -1.29
C HIS A 29 0.64 9.02 -2.49
N VAL A 30 0.87 7.70 -2.43
CA VAL A 30 1.53 6.97 -3.51
C VAL A 30 0.66 6.94 -4.77
N SER A 31 -0.65 6.75 -4.64
CA SER A 31 -1.59 6.72 -5.77
C SER A 31 -1.57 8.07 -6.53
N HIS A 32 -1.66 9.19 -5.82
CA HIS A 32 -1.56 10.49 -6.46
C HIS A 32 -0.17 10.74 -7.09
N SER A 33 0.91 10.22 -6.49
CA SER A 33 2.26 10.39 -7.02
C SER A 33 2.48 9.74 -8.40
N VAL A 34 1.70 8.69 -8.71
CA VAL A 34 1.71 8.04 -10.03
C VAL A 34 0.63 8.56 -10.98
N GLY A 35 -0.20 9.50 -10.53
CA GLY A 35 -1.20 10.17 -11.36
C GLY A 35 -2.55 9.45 -11.45
N LEU A 36 -2.90 8.60 -10.48
CA LEU A 36 -4.28 8.11 -10.36
C LEU A 36 -5.22 9.29 -10.03
N ASP A 37 -6.43 9.26 -10.60
CA ASP A 37 -7.50 10.17 -10.21
C ASP A 37 -8.15 9.72 -8.89
N ASP A 38 -9.00 10.57 -8.33
CA ASP A 38 -9.63 10.34 -7.02
C ASP A 38 -10.45 9.05 -6.99
N ASP A 39 -11.16 8.74 -8.08
CA ASP A 39 -11.99 7.53 -8.18
C ASP A 39 -11.12 6.27 -8.20
N ALA A 40 -10.04 6.24 -9.00
CA ALA A 40 -9.15 5.09 -9.05
C ALA A 40 -8.33 4.96 -7.75
N ALA A 41 -7.85 6.07 -7.18
CA ALA A 41 -7.18 6.08 -5.88
C ALA A 41 -8.09 5.55 -4.76
N HIS A 42 -9.38 5.91 -4.79
CA HIS A 42 -10.37 5.39 -3.85
C HIS A 42 -10.48 3.85 -3.93
N TRP A 43 -10.61 3.29 -5.14
CA TRP A 43 -10.70 1.84 -5.31
C TRP A 43 -9.41 1.11 -4.92
N VAL A 44 -8.25 1.68 -5.20
CA VAL A 44 -6.96 1.17 -4.73
C VAL A 44 -6.93 1.15 -3.20
N SER A 45 -7.34 2.23 -2.54
CA SER A 45 -7.36 2.28 -1.07
C SER A 45 -8.32 1.24 -0.47
N VAL A 46 -9.49 1.01 -1.08
CA VAL A 46 -10.43 -0.04 -0.64
C VAL A 46 -9.78 -1.42 -0.74
N ALA A 47 -9.12 -1.73 -1.87
CA ALA A 47 -8.46 -3.01 -2.08
C ALA A 47 -7.32 -3.26 -1.09
N ILE A 48 -6.51 -2.23 -0.82
CA ILE A 48 -5.42 -2.31 0.16
C ILE A 48 -5.98 -2.54 1.56
N ARG A 49 -7.01 -1.78 1.95
CA ARG A 49 -7.63 -1.90 3.28
C ARG A 49 -8.14 -3.30 3.53
N GLU A 50 -8.85 -3.89 2.57
CA GLU A 50 -9.34 -5.26 2.67
C GLU A 50 -8.19 -6.28 2.71
N SER A 51 -7.14 -6.08 1.92
CA SER A 51 -5.96 -6.94 1.95
C SER A 51 -5.26 -6.92 3.32
N VAL A 52 -5.11 -5.74 3.93
CA VAL A 52 -4.53 -5.60 5.28
C VAL A 52 -5.45 -6.21 6.34
N ILE A 53 -6.78 -6.02 6.23
CA ILE A 53 -7.74 -6.67 7.12
C ILE A 53 -7.59 -8.19 7.06
N ASN A 54 -7.42 -8.75 5.86
CA ASN A 54 -7.22 -10.19 5.69
C ASN A 54 -5.87 -10.66 6.26
N ALA A 55 -4.81 -9.88 6.10
CA ALA A 55 -3.51 -10.15 6.73
C ALA A 55 -3.62 -10.16 8.27
N ILE A 56 -4.34 -9.20 8.86
CA ILE A 56 -4.56 -9.14 10.32
C ILE A 56 -5.43 -10.31 10.80
N LYS A 57 -6.64 -10.44 10.24
CA LYS A 57 -7.67 -11.39 10.72
C LYS A 57 -7.32 -12.83 10.42
N HIS A 58 -6.88 -13.13 9.20
CA HIS A 58 -6.75 -14.49 8.71
C HIS A 58 -5.30 -14.94 8.63
N GLY A 59 -4.39 -14.06 8.19
CA GLY A 59 -2.95 -14.35 8.16
C GLY A 59 -2.37 -14.47 9.57
N ASN A 60 -2.39 -13.36 10.30
CA ASN A 60 -1.83 -13.25 11.65
C ASN A 60 -2.76 -13.79 12.74
N ARG A 61 -4.04 -14.03 12.43
CA ARG A 61 -5.06 -14.53 13.37
C ARG A 61 -5.33 -13.57 14.54
N ASN A 62 -5.30 -12.27 14.27
CA ASN A 62 -5.43 -11.19 15.27
C ASN A 62 -4.32 -11.20 16.35
N ASP A 63 -3.18 -11.81 16.06
CA ASP A 63 -2.02 -11.79 16.95
C ASP A 63 -1.25 -10.47 16.79
N ALA A 64 -1.44 -9.56 17.75
CA ALA A 64 -0.81 -8.24 17.75
C ALA A 64 0.72 -8.27 17.89
N SER A 65 1.31 -9.41 18.29
CA SER A 65 2.77 -9.58 18.34
C SER A 65 3.40 -9.81 16.96
N LYS A 66 2.58 -10.09 15.93
CA LYS A 66 3.02 -10.25 14.55
C LYS A 66 2.93 -8.94 13.79
N HIS A 67 3.57 -8.95 12.62
CA HIS A 67 3.62 -7.80 11.74
C HIS A 67 2.86 -8.06 10.44
N VAL A 68 2.35 -6.99 9.84
CA VAL A 68 1.88 -6.93 8.46
C VAL A 68 2.88 -6.10 7.68
N PHE A 69 3.16 -6.51 6.44
CA PHE A 69 4.04 -5.77 5.55
C PHE A 69 3.28 -5.31 4.32
N VAL A 70 3.43 -4.04 4.00
CA VAL A 70 2.86 -3.43 2.78
C VAL A 70 3.99 -2.81 1.98
N GLU A 71 4.14 -3.23 0.73
CA GLU A 71 5.12 -2.68 -0.20
C GLU A 71 4.40 -2.01 -1.36
N PHE A 72 4.78 -0.76 -1.62
CA PHE A 72 4.37 -0.01 -2.79
C PHE A 72 5.59 0.13 -3.70
N GLU A 73 5.47 -0.32 -4.93
CA GLU A 73 6.51 -0.22 -5.95
C GLU A 73 5.95 0.59 -7.11
N THR A 74 6.48 1.79 -7.31
CA THR A 74 6.15 2.62 -8.47
C THR A 74 7.21 2.43 -9.54
N ALA A 75 6.82 2.23 -10.79
CA ALA A 75 7.73 2.17 -11.92
C ALA A 75 7.25 3.07 -13.06
N ARG A 76 8.18 3.52 -13.91
CA ARG A 76 7.86 4.15 -15.20
C ARG A 76 8.77 3.57 -16.28
N PRO A 77 8.52 2.33 -16.74
CA PRO A 77 9.32 1.71 -17.80
C PRO A 77 9.17 2.44 -19.16
N SER A 78 8.09 3.21 -19.32
CA SER A 78 7.76 4.08 -20.46
C SER A 78 6.97 5.31 -19.98
N ASP A 79 6.15 5.93 -20.83
CA ASP A 79 5.25 7.04 -20.47
C ASP A 79 4.00 6.61 -19.65
N VAL A 80 3.84 5.31 -19.38
CA VAL A 80 2.79 4.78 -18.51
C VAL A 80 3.38 4.49 -17.13
N ALA A 81 2.77 5.07 -16.09
CA ALA A 81 3.14 4.77 -14.71
C ALA A 81 2.53 3.45 -14.25
N GLU A 82 3.32 2.68 -13.50
CA GLU A 82 2.91 1.42 -12.90
C GLU A 82 2.97 1.54 -11.38
N LEU A 83 1.97 0.99 -10.70
CA LEU A 83 1.92 0.85 -9.25
C LEU A 83 1.64 -0.61 -8.90
N THR A 84 2.62 -1.27 -8.29
CA THR A 84 2.48 -2.62 -7.74
C THR A 84 2.38 -2.53 -6.23
N ILE A 85 1.38 -3.22 -5.65
CA ILE A 85 1.19 -3.29 -4.19
C ILE A 85 1.25 -4.74 -3.74
N ARG A 86 2.04 -5.02 -2.69
CA ARG A 86 2.14 -6.34 -2.07
C ARG A 86 1.80 -6.25 -0.59
N VAL A 87 0.94 -7.15 -0.12
CA VAL A 87 0.58 -7.29 1.30
C VAL A 87 0.92 -8.71 1.75
N ARG A 88 1.63 -8.85 2.87
CA ARG A 88 2.02 -10.14 3.47
C ARG A 88 1.95 -10.11 4.99
#